data_AF-A0A392P8K5-F1
#
_entry.id   AF-A0A392P8K5-F1
#
_cell.length_a   1.000
_cell.length_b   1.000
_cell.length_c   1.000
_cell.angle_alpha   90.00
_cell.angle_beta   90.00
_cell.angle_gamma   90.00
#
_symmetry.space_group_name_H-M   'P 1'
#
loop_
_entity.id
_entity.type
_entity.pdbx_description
1 polymer ?
#
loop_
_entity_poly.entity_id
_entity_poly.type
_entity_poly.pdbx_seq_one_letter_code
_entity_poly.pdbx_strand_id
1 'polypeptide(L)'
;MQASAIFHALERYSSLINIMIPVFRVHVEPGDVVVAGTNGLFDNLYTNDITALVVCSIIDGLKPHVTAQKIATLAQQRALDKNWLSPYSAAARENGYHRCGGKLDDITVLVSYISSS
;
A
#
# COMPACT_ATOMS: atom_id res chain seq x y z
N MET A 1 -10.20 17.33 -0.30
CA MET A 1 -9.23 16.35 0.23
C MET A 1 -8.96 15.32 -0.84
N GLN A 2 -7.79 15.41 -1.47
CA GLN A 2 -7.40 14.52 -2.56
C GLN A 2 -6.35 13.57 -1.99
N ALA A 3 -6.75 12.32 -1.72
CA ALA A 3 -5.81 11.31 -1.25
C ALA A 3 -4.93 10.88 -2.41
N SER A 4 -3.70 11.40 -2.47
CA SER A 4 -2.71 10.99 -3.47
C SER A 4 -1.96 9.76 -2.95
N ALA A 5 -2.27 8.58 -3.49
CA ALA A 5 -1.50 7.37 -3.25
C ALA A 5 -0.42 7.25 -4.32
N ILE A 6 0.85 7.34 -3.93
CA ILE A 6 1.98 7.18 -4.85
C ILE A 6 2.39 5.70 -4.84
N PHE A 7 2.03 4.97 -5.90
CA PHE A 7 2.62 3.67 -6.23
C PHE A 7 3.22 3.74 -7.63
N HIS A 8 4.55 3.57 -7.73
CA HIS A 8 5.21 3.33 -9.00
C HIS A 8 5.97 2.01 -8.93
N ALA A 9 5.46 1.02 -9.66
CA ALA A 9 6.08 -0.28 -9.86
C ALA A 9 7.43 -0.12 -10.57
N LEU A 10 8.47 -0.80 -10.07
CA LEU A 10 9.76 -0.96 -10.76
C LEU A 10 10.34 -2.36 -10.46
N GLU A 11 9.83 -3.40 -11.13
CA GLU A 11 10.43 -4.75 -11.13
C GLU A 11 10.67 -5.34 -12.54
N ARG A 12 11.02 -4.50 -13.53
CA ARG A 12 11.59 -5.00 -14.79
C ARG A 12 12.84 -4.18 -15.12
N TYR A 13 13.90 -4.86 -15.56
CA TYR A 13 15.26 -4.37 -15.85
C TYR A 13 16.26 -4.42 -14.69
N SER A 14 16.70 -5.63 -14.34
CA SER A 14 17.98 -5.85 -13.69
C SER A 14 18.79 -6.85 -14.52
N SER A 15 19.54 -6.36 -15.50
CA SER A 15 20.64 -7.13 -16.08
C SER A 15 21.97 -6.38 -16.07
N LEU A 16 22.00 -5.07 -15.83
CA LEU A 16 23.23 -4.26 -15.84
C LEU A 16 23.03 -2.92 -15.10
N ILE A 17 22.99 -2.84 -13.76
CA ILE A 17 22.70 -1.54 -13.10
C ILE A 17 23.52 -1.29 -11.82
N ASN A 18 24.37 -0.26 -11.92
CA ASN A 18 24.82 0.62 -10.84
C ASN A 18 23.57 1.11 -10.09
N ILE A 19 23.35 0.65 -8.85
CA ILE A 19 22.06 0.73 -8.13
C ILE A 19 21.45 2.14 -8.23
N MET A 20 20.49 2.32 -9.14
CA MET A 20 19.79 3.57 -9.34
C MET A 20 18.58 3.57 -8.43
N ILE A 21 18.72 4.14 -7.23
CA ILE A 21 17.59 4.41 -6.35
C ILE A 21 16.90 5.68 -6.87
N PRO A 22 15.67 5.60 -7.40
CA PRO A 22 14.97 6.79 -7.86
C PRO A 22 14.63 7.69 -6.67
N VAL A 23 14.95 8.99 -6.78
CA VAL A 23 14.60 10.00 -5.78
C VAL A 23 13.42 10.80 -6.31
N PHE A 24 12.35 10.86 -5.52
CA PHE A 24 11.16 11.65 -5.82
C PHE A 24 11.01 12.77 -4.80
N ARG A 25 10.55 13.94 -5.25
CA ARG A 25 10.15 15.06 -4.39
C ARG A 25 8.67 15.32 -4.61
N VAL A 26 7.92 15.38 -3.53
CA VAL A 26 6.46 15.57 -3.54
C VAL A 26 6.17 16.73 -2.61
N HIS A 27 5.44 17.73 -3.09
CA HIS A 27 4.93 18.80 -2.25
C HIS A 27 3.77 18.27 -1.40
N VAL A 28 3.74 18.62 -0.12
CA VAL A 28 2.71 18.21 0.84
C VAL A 28 2.15 19.43 1.57
N GLU A 29 0.90 19.35 1.98
CA GLU A 29 0.17 20.39 2.70
C GLU A 29 -0.48 19.83 3.98
N PRO A 30 -0.78 20.67 5.00
CA PRO A 30 -1.56 20.25 6.15
C PRO A 30 -2.89 19.60 5.74
N GLY A 31 -3.19 18.44 6.30
CA GLY A 31 -4.34 17.61 5.93
C GLY A 31 -4.00 16.45 4.99
N ASP A 32 -2.81 16.44 4.38
CA ASP A 32 -2.34 15.28 3.63
C ASP A 32 -2.03 14.09 4.54
N VAL A 33 -2.20 12.88 3.98
CA VAL A 33 -1.81 11.63 4.63
C VAL A 33 -0.87 10.85 3.72
N VAL A 34 0.32 10.53 4.26
CA VAL A 34 1.28 9.67 3.60
C VAL A 34 1.12 8.25 4.15
N VAL A 35 0.87 7.30 3.26
CA VAL A 35 0.90 5.86 3.57
C VAL A 35 2.04 5.23 2.79
N ALA A 36 2.94 4.54 3.50
CA ALA A 36 4.04 3.77 2.93
C ALA A 36 4.04 2.36 3.51
N GLY A 37 4.67 1.40 2.84
CA GLY A 37 4.74 0.03 3.32
C GLY A 37 5.60 -0.87 2.45
N THR A 38 5.72 -2.14 2.84
CA THR A 38 6.36 -3.20 2.05
C THR A 38 5.45 -3.71 0.95
N ASN A 39 6.00 -4.50 0.02
CA ASN A 39 5.22 -5.23 -0.98
C ASN A 39 4.07 -6.05 -0.36
N GLY A 40 4.26 -6.64 0.82
CA GLY A 40 3.21 -7.39 1.51
C GLY A 40 1.90 -6.60 1.74
N LEU A 41 1.96 -5.28 1.86
CA LEU A 41 0.76 -4.43 1.88
C LEU A 41 0.11 -4.37 0.49
N PHE A 42 0.86 -3.94 -0.51
CA PHE A 42 0.33 -3.62 -1.85
C PHE A 42 0.03 -4.85 -2.71
N ASP A 43 0.62 -6.00 -2.36
CA ASP A 43 0.29 -7.30 -2.95
C ASP A 43 -1.12 -7.76 -2.53
N ASN A 44 -1.64 -7.26 -1.41
CA ASN A 44 -2.86 -7.76 -0.79
C ASN A 44 -4.02 -6.76 -0.74
N LEU A 45 -3.76 -5.45 -0.78
CA LEU A 45 -4.80 -4.41 -0.77
C LEU A 45 -4.71 -3.53 -2.01
N TYR A 46 -5.88 -3.19 -2.57
CA TYR A 46 -5.97 -2.15 -3.59
C TYR A 46 -5.87 -0.77 -2.94
N THR A 47 -5.41 0.21 -3.72
CA THR A 47 -5.31 1.61 -3.29
C THR A 47 -6.63 2.12 -2.71
N ASN A 48 -7.77 1.78 -3.33
CA ASN A 48 -9.08 2.20 -2.86
C ASN A 48 -9.42 1.67 -1.45
N ASP A 49 -9.01 0.44 -1.12
CA ASP A 49 -9.20 -0.13 0.23
C ASP A 49 -8.40 0.65 1.28
N ILE A 50 -7.14 0.99 0.95
CA ILE A 50 -6.26 1.78 1.80
C ILE A 50 -6.84 3.18 2.00
N THR A 51 -7.25 3.85 0.92
CA THR A 51 -7.85 5.19 0.97
C THR A 51 -9.14 5.20 1.80
N ALA A 52 -10.01 4.21 1.64
CA ALA A 52 -11.23 4.10 2.43
C ALA A 52 -10.92 4.00 3.94
N LEU A 53 -9.95 3.17 4.32
CA LEU A 53 -9.51 3.06 5.71
C LEU A 53 -8.95 4.38 6.26
N VAL A 54 -8.13 5.09 5.48
CA VAL A 54 -7.58 6.40 5.87
C VAL A 54 -8.71 7.41 6.08
N VAL A 55 -9.64 7.53 5.14
CA VAL A 55 -10.76 8.48 5.22
C VAL A 55 -11.63 8.20 6.44
N CYS A 56 -12.03 6.94 6.65
CA CYS A 56 -12.80 6.56 7.84
C CYS A 56 -12.02 6.88 9.12
N SER A 57 -10.74 6.57 9.19
CA SER A 57 -9.91 6.90 10.34
C SER A 57 -9.81 8.41 10.63
N ILE A 58 -9.73 9.25 9.59
CA ILE A 58 -9.72 10.71 9.77
C ILE A 58 -11.05 11.19 10.34
N ILE A 59 -12.17 10.72 9.78
CA ILE A 59 -13.53 11.05 10.25
C ILE A 59 -13.71 10.65 11.71
N ASP A 60 -13.22 9.46 12.06
CA ASP A 60 -13.28 8.91 13.42
C ASP A 60 -12.26 9.57 14.38
N GLY A 61 -11.42 10.50 13.90
CA GLY A 61 -10.39 11.17 14.71
C GLY A 61 -9.27 10.24 15.19
N LEU A 62 -9.02 9.14 14.49
CA LEU A 62 -8.03 8.14 14.88
C LEU A 62 -6.60 8.62 14.61
N LYS A 63 -5.71 8.35 15.57
CA LYS A 63 -4.28 8.62 15.46
C LYS A 63 -3.63 7.79 14.34
N PRO A 64 -2.54 8.28 13.71
CA PRO A 64 -1.94 7.62 12.54
C PRO A 64 -1.49 6.17 12.79
N HIS A 65 -0.97 5.86 13.99
CA HIS A 65 -0.57 4.48 14.33
C HIS A 65 -1.74 3.50 14.36
N VAL A 66 -2.94 3.96 14.79
CA VAL A 66 -4.16 3.13 14.78
C VAL A 66 -4.59 2.87 13.33
N THR A 67 -4.51 3.88 12.47
CA THR A 67 -4.77 3.74 11.03
C THR A 67 -3.80 2.77 10.37
N ALA A 68 -2.50 2.88 10.66
CA ALA A 68 -1.48 1.94 10.18
C ALA A 68 -1.81 0.50 10.60
N GLN A 69 -2.21 0.31 11.86
CA GLN A 69 -2.62 -1.00 12.37
C GLN A 69 -3.86 -1.54 11.64
N LYS A 70 -4.91 -0.73 11.43
CA LYS A 70 -6.11 -1.14 10.68
C LYS A 70 -5.78 -1.58 9.26
N ILE A 71 -4.91 -0.82 8.57
CA ILE A 71 -4.43 -1.15 7.22
C ILE A 71 -3.66 -2.47 7.24
N ALA A 72 -2.69 -2.62 8.16
CA ALA A 72 -1.89 -3.84 8.29
C ALA A 72 -2.75 -5.08 8.60
N THR A 73 -3.74 -4.94 9.49
CA THR A 73 -4.67 -6.02 9.84
C THR A 73 -5.50 -6.44 8.63
N LEU A 74 -6.05 -5.50 7.87
CA LEU A 74 -6.82 -5.84 6.66
C LEU A 74 -5.92 -6.51 5.62
N ALA A 75 -4.69 -6.01 5.42
CA ALA A 75 -3.73 -6.61 4.50
C ALA A 75 -3.39 -8.05 4.90
N GLN A 76 -3.19 -8.32 6.19
CA GLN A 76 -2.94 -9.67 6.71
C GLN A 76 -4.15 -10.59 6.50
N GLN A 77 -5.36 -10.11 6.75
CA GLN A 77 -6.58 -10.87 6.50
C GLN A 77 -6.70 -11.25 5.01
N ARG A 78 -6.43 -10.30 4.11
CA ARG A 78 -6.43 -10.54 2.66
C ARG A 78 -5.30 -11.47 2.21
N ALA A 79 -4.12 -11.40 2.84
CA ALA A 79 -3.00 -12.30 2.59
C ALA A 79 -3.33 -13.77 2.90
N LEU A 80 -4.16 -14.01 3.91
CA LEU A 80 -4.59 -15.34 4.33
C LEU A 80 -5.78 -15.87 3.52
N ASP A 81 -6.59 -15.00 2.93
CA ASP A 81 -7.77 -15.35 2.15
C ASP A 81 -7.39 -15.96 0.78
N LYS A 82 -7.68 -17.25 0.60
CA LYS A 82 -7.36 -17.99 -0.64
C LYS A 82 -8.33 -17.73 -1.78
N ASN A 83 -9.48 -17.12 -1.50
CA ASN A 83 -10.51 -16.78 -2.48
C ASN A 83 -10.46 -15.31 -2.89
N TRP A 84 -9.65 -14.50 -2.21
CA TRP A 84 -9.43 -13.11 -2.56
C TRP A 84 -8.73 -12.96 -3.91
N LEU A 85 -9.27 -12.12 -4.78
CA LEU A 85 -8.55 -11.65 -5.97
C LEU A 85 -7.63 -10.50 -5.54
N SER A 86 -6.47 -10.85 -5.01
CA SER A 86 -5.46 -9.88 -4.57
C SER A 86 -4.80 -9.18 -5.77
N PRO A 87 -4.29 -7.94 -5.60
CA PRO A 87 -3.43 -7.29 -6.60
C PRO A 87 -2.30 -8.21 -7.11
N TYR A 88 -1.65 -8.96 -6.21
CA TYR A 88 -0.63 -9.95 -6.57
C TYR A 88 -1.19 -11.04 -7.51
N SER A 89 -2.31 -11.66 -7.15
CA SER A 89 -2.88 -12.73 -7.97
C SER A 89 -3.44 -12.23 -9.30
N ALA A 90 -3.98 -11.01 -9.33
CA ALA A 90 -4.43 -10.36 -10.56
C ALA A 90 -3.25 -10.10 -11.51
N ALA A 91 -2.17 -9.47 -11.02
CA ALA A 91 -0.97 -9.21 -11.81
C ALA A 91 -0.29 -10.51 -12.29
N ALA A 92 -0.27 -11.55 -11.46
CA ALA A 92 0.24 -12.86 -11.85
C ALA A 92 -0.56 -13.46 -13.03
N ARG A 93 -1.89 -13.37 -12.99
CA ARG A 93 -2.78 -13.85 -14.07
C ARG A 93 -2.57 -13.08 -15.36
N GLU A 94 -2.42 -11.76 -15.30
CA GLU A 94 -2.11 -10.92 -16.45
C GLU A 94 -0.78 -11.30 -17.12
N ASN A 95 0.17 -11.83 -16.36
CA ASN A 95 1.45 -12.34 -16.86
C ASN A 95 1.42 -13.84 -17.19
N GLY A 96 0.25 -14.48 -17.24
CA GLY A 96 0.08 -15.89 -17.62
C GLY A 96 0.35 -16.90 -16.50
N TYR A 97 0.47 -16.46 -15.25
CA TYR A 97 0.64 -17.35 -14.10
C TYR A 97 -0.69 -17.66 -13.41
N HIS A 98 -0.90 -18.92 -13.05
CA HIS A 98 -2.06 -19.35 -12.27
C HIS A 98 -1.82 -19.18 -10.77
N ARG A 99 -2.01 -17.95 -10.27
CA ARG A 99 -2.05 -17.65 -8.82
C ARG A 99 -3.47 -17.23 -8.40
N CYS A 100 -3.85 -17.60 -7.19
CA CYS A 100 -5.14 -17.29 -6.57
C CYS A 100 -4.92 -16.90 -5.10
N GLY A 101 -5.81 -16.07 -4.56
CA GLY A 101 -5.76 -15.67 -3.15
C GLY A 101 -4.78 -14.54 -2.87
N GLY A 102 -4.69 -14.19 -1.59
CA GLY A 102 -3.64 -13.32 -1.07
C GLY A 102 -2.24 -13.95 -1.08
N LYS A 103 -1.25 -13.07 -0.97
CA LYS A 103 0.17 -13.43 -0.85
C LYS A 103 0.59 -13.31 0.61
N LEU A 104 0.98 -14.43 1.22
CA LEU A 104 1.53 -14.45 2.57
C LEU A 104 2.97 -13.92 2.54
N ASP A 105 3.19 -12.74 3.11
CA ASP A 105 4.46 -12.02 3.11
C ASP A 105 4.56 -11.13 4.36
N ASP A 106 5.74 -10.59 4.65
CA ASP A 106 5.93 -9.63 5.74
C ASP A 106 5.24 -8.29 5.40
N ILE A 107 4.36 -7.85 6.30
CA ILE A 107 3.56 -6.63 6.13
C ILE A 107 4.06 -5.57 7.09
N THR A 108 4.62 -4.49 6.54
CA THR A 108 4.94 -3.27 7.29
C THR A 108 4.17 -2.10 6.70
N VAL A 109 3.59 -1.28 7.57
CA VAL A 109 2.81 -0.09 7.18
C VAL A 109 3.25 1.10 8.02
N LEU A 110 3.53 2.22 7.36
CA LEU A 110 3.79 3.53 7.94
C LEU A 110 2.68 4.49 7.52
N VAL A 111 2.14 5.22 8.48
CA VAL A 111 1.16 6.28 8.23
C VAL A 111 1.66 7.56 8.90
N SER A 112 1.68 8.65 8.14
CA SER A 112 2.00 9.98 8.63
C SER A 112 0.87 10.96 8.27
N TYR A 113 0.41 11.73 9.24
CA TYR A 113 -0.53 12.82 9.02
C TYR A 113 0.25 14.14 8.98
N ILE A 114 0.10 14.89 7.89
CA ILE A 114 0.76 16.18 7.72
C ILE A 114 -0.09 17.24 8.43
N SER A 115 0.53 17.98 9.34
CA SER A 115 -0.12 19.05 10.12
C SER A 115 0.67 20.35 9.98
N SER A 116 -0.02 21.48 10.09
CA SER A 116 0.65 22.75 10.38
C SER A 116 1.27 22.68 11.78
N SER A 117 2.47 23.25 11.92
CA SER A 117 3.16 23.42 13.21
C SER A 117 2.56 24.55 14.03
#